data_AF-A0A7S4KDP4-F1
#
_entry.id   AF-A0A7S4KDP4-F1
#
_cell.length_a   1.000
_cell.length_b   1.000
_cell.length_c   1.000
_cell.angle_alpha   90.00
_cell.angle_beta   90.00
_cell.angle_gamma   90.00
#
_symmetry.space_group_name_H-M   'P 1'
#
loop_
_entity.id
_entity.type
_entity.pdbx_description
1 polymer ?
#
loop_
_entity_poly.entity_id
_entity_poly.type
_entity_poly.pdbx_seq_one_letter_code
_entity_poly.pdbx_strand_id
1 'polypeptide(L)'
;MSQENAIDNLSGPTLLNNSLSLEKELRNVVRKKGVLEKESHQLRRSLRICYTSLIINHYELSVQHDVEQSLWKTSFYKVIEALRARLRRLKSMRVSSPSESLELELHKTSSTFSAFLTSAAKFYIGLVAKLEVAFGLVSGGGTPDYILPEDDGTVRKDKEWELRQRGYMSCYRCYIFLGDLTRYSRDNGGNSSEWMNAAKYYQRALRLFPTNGNPHNQLAVLATYVNDDFNAMYHYFRSIAAAKPFPTSKENLMVLFEKNRGQAENLQEALAPLLNGRRRTTENRVLRDSFLVFFIRIHGIIFNKVNVEK
;
A
#
# COMPACT_ATOMS: atom_id res chain seq x y z
N MET A 1 8.65 -21.59 28.26
CA MET A 1 9.33 -20.72 27.27
C MET A 1 8.54 -20.72 25.98
N SER A 2 8.04 -19.57 25.55
CA SER A 2 7.30 -19.43 24.29
C SER A 2 8.22 -19.73 23.08
N GLN A 3 7.64 -20.20 21.98
CA GLN A 3 8.36 -20.50 20.73
C GLN A 3 9.13 -19.27 20.17
N GLU A 4 8.66 -18.05 20.46
CA GLU A 4 9.35 -16.80 20.10
C GLU A 4 10.70 -16.63 20.81
N ASN A 5 10.75 -16.89 22.12
CA ASN A 5 12.00 -16.74 22.90
C ASN A 5 13.10 -17.73 22.48
N ALA A 6 12.74 -18.88 21.90
CA ALA A 6 13.72 -19.84 21.38
C ALA A 6 14.31 -19.40 20.02
N ILE A 7 13.52 -18.66 19.23
CA ILE A 7 13.93 -18.17 17.90
C ILE A 7 14.85 -16.95 18.03
N ASP A 8 14.59 -16.07 19.00
CA ASP A 8 15.40 -14.86 19.23
C ASP A 8 16.82 -15.15 19.69
N ASN A 9 17.10 -16.37 20.18
CA ASN A 9 18.45 -16.81 20.59
C ASN A 9 19.26 -17.43 19.44
N LEU A 10 18.68 -17.60 18.25
CA LEU A 10 19.40 -18.16 17.10
C LEU A 10 20.32 -17.13 16.46
N SER A 11 21.44 -17.59 15.90
CA SER A 11 22.28 -16.72 15.07
C SER A 11 21.56 -16.28 13.80
N GLY A 12 21.83 -15.08 13.31
CA GLY A 12 21.26 -14.55 12.06
C GLY A 12 21.37 -15.50 10.86
N PRO A 13 22.56 -16.05 10.55
CA PRO A 13 22.71 -17.03 9.46
C PRO A 13 21.87 -18.30 9.65
N THR A 14 21.80 -18.84 10.86
CA THR A 14 20.95 -20.00 11.16
C THR A 14 19.48 -19.68 10.94
N LEU A 15 19.03 -18.53 11.44
CA LEU A 15 17.65 -18.09 11.31
C LEU A 15 17.25 -17.82 9.85
N LEU A 16 18.16 -17.25 9.06
CA LEU A 16 17.98 -17.05 7.62
C LEU A 16 17.87 -18.39 6.88
N ASN A 17 18.79 -19.33 7.13
CA ASN A 17 18.76 -20.65 6.51
C ASN A 17 17.46 -21.41 6.83
N ASN A 18 17.01 -21.34 8.08
CA ASN A 18 15.72 -21.89 8.49
C ASN A 18 14.56 -21.25 7.72
N SER A 19 14.58 -19.92 7.57
CA SER A 19 13.54 -19.18 6.83
C SER A 19 13.52 -19.56 5.35
N LEU A 20 14.68 -19.66 4.70
CA LEU A 20 14.79 -20.07 3.29
C LEU A 20 14.32 -21.52 3.07
N SER A 21 14.59 -22.40 4.02
CA SER A 21 14.07 -23.78 4.02
C SER A 21 12.54 -23.80 4.11
N LEU A 22 11.97 -23.06 5.05
CA LEU A 22 10.52 -22.90 5.21
C LEU A 22 9.87 -22.31 3.95
N GLU A 23 10.51 -21.35 3.27
CA GLU A 23 10.00 -20.84 2.00
C GLU A 23 10.01 -21.89 0.89
N LYS A 24 11.07 -22.69 0.80
CA LYS A 24 11.17 -23.79 -0.18
C LYS A 24 10.07 -24.82 0.05
N GLU A 25 9.84 -25.19 1.30
CA GLU A 25 8.76 -26.07 1.70
C GLU A 25 7.39 -25.47 1.36
N LEU A 26 7.15 -24.21 1.72
CA LEU A 26 5.92 -23.50 1.41
C LEU A 26 5.67 -23.45 -0.11
N ARG A 27 6.69 -23.20 -0.92
CA ARG A 27 6.55 -23.23 -2.39
C ARG A 27 6.10 -24.62 -2.88
N ASN A 28 6.66 -25.69 -2.31
CA ASN A 28 6.28 -27.06 -2.66
C ASN A 28 4.84 -27.39 -2.25
N VAL A 29 4.43 -27.03 -1.04
CA VAL A 29 3.06 -27.26 -0.53
C VAL A 29 2.05 -26.44 -1.33
N VAL A 30 2.33 -25.15 -1.60
CA VAL A 30 1.47 -24.30 -2.42
C VAL A 30 1.29 -24.86 -3.83
N ARG A 31 2.35 -25.41 -4.43
CA ARG A 31 2.28 -26.04 -5.76
C ARG A 31 1.43 -27.33 -5.75
N LYS A 32 1.56 -28.15 -4.70
CA LYS A 32 0.90 -29.46 -4.63
C LYS A 32 -0.56 -29.39 -4.14
N LYS A 33 -0.83 -28.58 -3.13
CA LYS A 33 -2.10 -28.56 -2.41
C LYS A 33 -2.86 -27.24 -2.58
N GLY A 34 -2.13 -26.13 -2.68
CA GLY A 34 -2.73 -24.82 -2.95
C GLY A 34 -2.40 -23.74 -1.90
N VAL A 35 -2.76 -22.50 -2.23
CA VAL A 35 -2.41 -21.31 -1.43
C VAL A 35 -3.16 -21.27 -0.09
N LEU A 36 -4.41 -21.71 -0.06
CA LEU A 36 -5.35 -21.56 1.06
C LEU A 36 -5.41 -22.79 1.98
N GLU A 37 -4.50 -23.75 1.78
CA GLU A 37 -4.46 -25.00 2.55
C GLU A 37 -3.92 -24.80 3.96
N LYS A 38 -4.39 -25.63 4.90
CA LYS A 38 -4.02 -25.53 6.33
C LYS A 38 -2.51 -25.60 6.56
N GLU A 39 -1.82 -26.50 5.86
CA GLU A 39 -0.36 -26.65 5.92
C GLU A 39 0.36 -25.40 5.40
N SER A 40 -0.09 -24.84 4.28
CA SER A 40 0.41 -23.57 3.75
C SER A 40 0.22 -22.42 4.76
N HIS A 41 -0.87 -22.41 5.53
CA HIS A 41 -1.10 -21.43 6.59
C HIS A 41 -0.17 -21.61 7.79
N GLN A 42 0.14 -22.85 8.18
CA GLN A 42 1.07 -23.16 9.27
C GLN A 42 2.49 -22.72 8.92
N LEU A 43 2.98 -23.06 7.72
CA LEU A 43 4.31 -22.65 7.25
C LEU A 43 4.47 -21.13 7.20
N ARG A 44 3.44 -20.40 6.73
CA ARG A 44 3.44 -18.93 6.76
C ARG A 44 3.49 -18.39 8.19
N ARG A 45 2.83 -19.03 9.15
CA ARG A 45 2.91 -18.61 10.56
C ARG A 45 4.33 -18.73 11.09
N SER A 46 5.01 -19.85 10.81
CA SER A 46 6.42 -20.03 11.18
C SER A 46 7.33 -19.01 10.51
N LEU A 47 7.15 -18.77 9.20
CA LEU A 47 7.89 -17.74 8.46
C LEU A 47 7.72 -16.35 9.06
N ARG A 48 6.50 -15.96 9.45
CA ARG A 48 6.25 -14.66 10.09
C ARG A 48 7.06 -14.47 11.37
N ILE A 49 7.22 -15.53 12.17
CA ILE A 49 7.99 -15.45 13.42
C ILE A 49 9.48 -15.29 13.10
N CYS A 50 10.03 -16.15 12.23
CA CYS A 50 11.44 -16.07 11.86
C CYS A 50 11.80 -14.73 11.20
N TYR A 51 10.96 -14.25 10.28
CA TYR A 51 11.16 -12.96 9.62
C TYR A 51 11.02 -11.78 10.58
N THR A 52 10.10 -11.83 11.54
CA THR A 52 10.01 -10.78 12.58
C THR A 52 11.31 -10.69 13.37
N SER A 53 11.86 -11.84 13.79
CA SER A 53 13.12 -11.88 14.55
C SER A 53 14.32 -11.41 13.70
N LEU A 54 14.40 -11.79 12.41
CA LEU A 54 15.43 -11.27 11.49
C LEU A 54 15.35 -9.75 11.32
N ILE A 55 14.14 -9.20 11.15
CA ILE A 55 13.95 -7.75 10.96
C ILE A 55 14.40 -6.97 12.19
N ILE A 56 14.09 -7.47 13.39
CA ILE A 56 14.37 -6.77 14.66
C ILE A 56 15.83 -6.97 15.09
N ASN A 57 16.32 -8.22 15.09
CA ASN A 57 17.59 -8.58 15.71
C ASN A 57 18.77 -8.61 14.72
N HIS A 58 18.50 -8.72 13.42
CA HIS A 58 19.50 -8.90 12.37
C HIS A 58 19.20 -8.02 11.14
N TYR A 59 19.01 -6.72 11.37
CA TYR A 59 18.55 -5.77 10.36
C TYR A 59 19.36 -5.80 9.05
N GLU A 60 20.69 -5.78 9.11
CA GLU A 60 21.54 -5.77 7.92
C GLU A 60 21.31 -7.00 7.04
N LEU A 61 21.20 -8.17 7.67
CA LEU A 61 20.92 -9.42 6.98
C LEU A 61 19.50 -9.42 6.40
N SER A 62 18.54 -8.86 7.13
CA SER A 62 17.16 -8.67 6.67
C SER A 62 17.09 -7.80 5.41
N VAL A 63 17.83 -6.69 5.37
CA VAL A 63 17.92 -5.81 4.19
C VAL A 63 18.63 -6.49 3.04
N GLN A 64 19.76 -7.15 3.27
CA GLN A 64 20.53 -7.84 2.22
C GLN A 64 19.71 -8.93 1.49
N HIS A 65 18.78 -9.56 2.19
CA HIS A 65 17.97 -10.66 1.66
C HIS A 65 16.50 -10.27 1.39
N ASP A 66 16.17 -8.98 1.39
CA ASP A 66 14.81 -8.48 1.14
C ASP A 66 13.73 -9.17 1.99
N VAL A 67 14.04 -9.43 3.26
CA VAL A 67 13.19 -10.22 4.16
C VAL A 67 11.80 -9.58 4.33
N GLU A 68 11.72 -8.27 4.49
CA GLU A 68 10.45 -7.54 4.65
C GLU A 68 9.55 -7.68 3.41
N GLN A 69 10.15 -7.60 2.21
CA GLN A 69 9.43 -7.77 0.95
C GLN A 69 8.98 -9.22 0.75
N SER A 70 9.85 -10.18 1.09
CA SER A 70 9.54 -11.61 1.03
C SER A 70 8.44 -11.98 2.02
N LEU A 71 8.47 -11.44 3.25
CA LEU A 71 7.42 -11.56 4.25
C LEU A 71 6.07 -11.10 3.70
N TRP A 72 5.98 -9.87 3.19
CA TRP A 72 4.76 -9.36 2.56
C TRP A 72 4.26 -10.25 1.44
N LYS A 73 5.13 -10.54 0.46
CA LYS A 73 4.76 -11.27 -0.75
C LYS A 73 4.30 -12.70 -0.45
N THR A 74 5.03 -13.43 0.38
CA THR A 74 4.80 -14.86 0.63
C THR A 74 3.72 -15.13 1.66
N SER A 75 3.69 -14.34 2.74
CA SER A 75 2.79 -14.57 3.87
C SER A 75 1.44 -13.88 3.72
N PHE A 76 1.36 -12.78 2.95
CA PHE A 76 0.17 -11.95 2.86
C PHE A 76 -0.34 -11.80 1.43
N TYR A 77 0.42 -11.15 0.55
CA TYR A 77 -0.04 -10.74 -0.78
C TYR A 77 -0.55 -11.92 -1.63
N LYS A 78 0.18 -13.05 -1.67
CA LYS A 78 -0.27 -14.25 -2.38
C LYS A 78 -1.60 -14.81 -1.87
N VAL A 79 -1.87 -14.70 -0.57
CA VAL A 79 -3.14 -15.16 0.04
C VAL A 79 -4.27 -14.19 -0.32
N ILE A 80 -4.01 -12.89 -0.27
CA ILE A 80 -4.95 -11.84 -0.68
C ILE A 80 -5.37 -12.07 -2.14
N GLU A 81 -4.42 -12.24 -3.05
CA GLU A 81 -4.73 -12.44 -4.47
C GLU A 81 -5.48 -13.75 -4.73
N ALA A 82 -5.16 -14.83 -4.01
CA ALA A 82 -5.90 -16.08 -4.12
C ALA A 82 -7.37 -15.94 -3.65
N LEU A 83 -7.62 -15.23 -2.55
CA LEU A 83 -8.97 -14.97 -2.05
C LEU A 83 -9.75 -14.02 -2.98
N ARG A 84 -9.10 -12.96 -3.49
CA ARG A 84 -9.71 -12.05 -4.48
C ARG A 84 -10.06 -12.78 -5.78
N ALA A 85 -9.18 -13.65 -6.27
CA ALA A 85 -9.44 -14.47 -7.46
C ALA A 85 -10.64 -15.41 -7.24
N ARG A 86 -10.73 -16.07 -6.07
CA ARG A 86 -11.89 -16.89 -5.70
C ARG A 86 -13.17 -16.08 -5.68
N LEU A 87 -13.16 -14.90 -5.04
CA LEU A 87 -14.32 -14.01 -4.98
C LEU A 87 -14.76 -13.52 -6.37
N ARG A 88 -13.82 -13.14 -7.25
CA ARG A 88 -14.15 -12.75 -8.63
C ARG A 88 -14.84 -13.90 -9.38
N ARG A 89 -14.32 -15.12 -9.25
CA ARG A 89 -14.93 -16.32 -9.86
C ARG A 89 -16.35 -16.56 -9.34
N LEU A 90 -16.53 -16.56 -8.02
CA LEU A 90 -17.86 -16.79 -7.40
C LEU A 90 -18.85 -15.68 -7.80
N LYS A 91 -18.43 -14.41 -7.81
CA LYS A 91 -19.26 -13.29 -8.27
C LYS A 91 -19.66 -13.43 -9.74
N SER A 92 -18.75 -13.90 -10.61
CA SER A 92 -19.06 -14.19 -12.01
C SER A 92 -20.09 -15.31 -12.15
N MET A 93 -19.91 -16.41 -11.41
CA MET A 93 -20.85 -17.53 -11.41
C MET A 93 -22.24 -17.12 -10.91
N ARG A 94 -22.31 -16.20 -9.94
CA ARG A 94 -23.57 -15.71 -9.39
C ARG A 94 -24.44 -15.01 -10.44
N VAL A 95 -23.82 -14.30 -11.38
CA VAL A 95 -24.54 -13.64 -12.48
C VAL A 95 -25.12 -14.67 -13.46
N SER A 96 -24.39 -15.75 -13.74
CA SER A 96 -24.82 -16.77 -14.71
C SER A 96 -25.80 -17.80 -14.14
N SER A 97 -25.63 -18.20 -12.87
CA SER A 97 -26.41 -19.28 -12.25
C SER A 97 -26.53 -19.05 -10.73
N PRO A 98 -27.47 -18.22 -10.29
CA PRO A 98 -27.68 -17.96 -8.86
C PRO A 98 -28.17 -19.22 -8.15
N SER A 99 -27.60 -19.51 -6.98
CA SER A 99 -28.05 -20.60 -6.09
C SER A 99 -27.73 -20.25 -4.63
N GLU A 100 -28.51 -20.79 -3.70
CA GLU A 100 -28.31 -20.57 -2.27
C GLU A 100 -26.94 -21.07 -1.78
N SER A 101 -26.50 -22.22 -2.30
CA SER A 101 -25.16 -22.77 -2.03
C SER A 101 -24.03 -21.81 -2.46
N LEU A 102 -24.20 -21.15 -3.61
CA LEU A 102 -23.22 -20.19 -4.12
C LEU A 102 -23.19 -18.90 -3.28
N GLU A 103 -24.34 -18.41 -2.82
CA GLU A 103 -24.41 -17.26 -1.91
C GLU A 103 -23.73 -17.57 -0.57
N LEU A 104 -23.94 -18.78 -0.03
CA LEU A 104 -23.27 -19.23 1.18
C LEU A 104 -21.74 -19.31 0.99
N GLU A 105 -21.26 -19.84 -0.14
CA GLU A 105 -19.82 -19.88 -0.43
C GLU A 105 -19.22 -18.48 -0.60
N LEU A 106 -19.95 -17.56 -1.23
CA LEU A 106 -19.55 -16.16 -1.39
C LEU A 106 -19.45 -15.46 -0.04
N HIS A 107 -20.46 -15.62 0.83
CA HIS A 107 -20.44 -15.09 2.19
C HIS A 107 -19.27 -15.66 3.01
N LYS A 108 -19.09 -16.99 3.00
CA LYS A 108 -17.99 -17.67 3.70
C LYS A 108 -16.62 -17.21 3.22
N THR A 109 -16.43 -17.08 1.91
CA THR A 109 -15.17 -16.62 1.32
C THR A 109 -14.91 -15.16 1.68
N SER A 110 -15.93 -14.30 1.64
CA SER A 110 -15.81 -12.89 2.03
C SER A 110 -15.45 -12.75 3.52
N SER A 111 -16.13 -13.49 4.40
CA SER A 111 -15.83 -13.51 5.84
C SER A 111 -14.40 -13.99 6.13
N THR A 112 -13.96 -15.06 5.46
CA THR A 112 -12.59 -15.56 5.56
C THR A 112 -11.58 -14.50 5.12
N PHE A 113 -11.88 -13.75 4.05
CA PHE A 113 -11.00 -12.69 3.55
C PHE A 113 -10.92 -11.51 4.52
N SER A 114 -12.05 -11.02 5.04
CA SER A 114 -12.08 -9.95 6.03
C SER A 114 -11.36 -10.34 7.33
N ALA A 115 -11.52 -11.58 7.80
CA ALA A 115 -10.81 -12.10 8.97
C ALA A 115 -9.29 -12.17 8.72
N PHE A 116 -8.87 -12.59 7.51
CA PHE A 116 -7.47 -12.62 7.12
C PHE A 116 -6.86 -11.21 7.08
N LEU A 117 -7.53 -10.24 6.47
CA LEU A 117 -7.06 -8.85 6.41
C LEU A 117 -6.94 -8.23 7.81
N THR A 118 -7.92 -8.48 8.68
CA THR A 118 -7.88 -8.03 10.08
C THR A 118 -6.69 -8.64 10.83
N SER A 119 -6.44 -9.94 10.65
CA SER A 119 -5.30 -10.63 11.26
C SER A 119 -3.96 -10.09 10.73
N ALA A 120 -3.86 -9.83 9.43
CA ALA A 120 -2.69 -9.23 8.81
C ALA A 120 -2.43 -7.80 9.32
N ALA A 121 -3.48 -6.99 9.47
CA ALA A 121 -3.35 -5.64 10.03
C ALA A 121 -2.86 -5.69 11.48
N LYS A 122 -3.41 -6.59 12.31
CA LYS A 122 -2.93 -6.81 13.69
C LYS A 122 -1.46 -7.22 13.73
N PHE A 123 -1.02 -8.08 12.81
CA PHE A 123 0.39 -8.47 12.69
C PHE A 123 1.29 -7.25 12.43
N TYR A 124 0.98 -6.43 11.41
CA TYR A 124 1.84 -5.29 11.08
C TYR A 124 1.77 -4.16 12.12
N ILE A 125 0.62 -3.93 12.76
CA ILE A 125 0.52 -3.02 13.92
C ILE A 125 1.41 -3.52 15.06
N GLY A 126 1.36 -4.81 15.38
CA GLY A 126 2.23 -5.41 16.39
C GLY A 126 3.71 -5.35 16.04
N LEU A 127 4.05 -5.52 14.75
CA LEU A 127 5.43 -5.38 14.27
C LEU A 127 5.93 -3.93 14.42
N VAL A 128 5.12 -2.92 14.08
CA VAL A 128 5.46 -1.51 14.32
C VAL A 128 5.74 -1.26 15.79
N ALA A 129 4.88 -1.73 16.71
CA ALA A 129 5.10 -1.56 18.14
C ALA A 129 6.41 -2.24 18.62
N LYS A 130 6.74 -3.43 18.10
CA LYS A 130 8.01 -4.10 18.40
C LYS A 130 9.22 -3.32 17.86
N LEU A 131 9.13 -2.78 16.64
CA LEU A 131 10.16 -1.93 16.03
C LEU A 131 10.37 -0.64 16.82
N GLU A 132 9.29 0.01 17.25
CA GLU A 132 9.35 1.24 18.03
C GLU A 132 10.11 1.06 19.34
N VAL A 133 9.89 -0.06 20.03
CA VAL A 133 10.62 -0.41 21.25
C VAL A 133 12.07 -0.79 20.93
N ALA A 134 12.29 -1.69 19.97
CA ALA A 134 13.62 -2.22 19.66
C ALA A 134 14.60 -1.15 19.15
N PHE A 135 14.10 -0.14 18.42
CA PHE A 135 14.91 0.94 17.84
C PHE A 135 14.78 2.27 18.58
N GLY A 136 14.09 2.32 19.73
CA GLY A 136 13.97 3.53 20.55
C GLY A 136 13.25 4.70 19.86
N LEU A 137 12.21 4.41 19.06
CA LEU A 137 11.53 5.41 18.23
C LEU A 137 10.51 6.27 19.00
N VAL A 138 10.18 5.88 20.24
CA VAL A 138 9.25 6.61 21.10
C VAL A 138 10.00 7.04 22.36
N SER A 139 10.20 8.35 22.52
CA SER A 139 10.65 8.93 23.79
C SER A 139 9.44 9.57 24.48
N GLY A 140 9.06 9.08 25.67
CA GLY A 140 8.12 9.80 26.54
C GLY A 140 6.61 9.63 26.26
N GLY A 141 6.13 8.47 25.79
CA GLY A 141 4.70 8.12 25.84
C GLY A 141 3.76 8.84 24.86
N GLY A 142 4.31 9.63 23.93
CA GLY A 142 3.57 10.26 22.83
C GLY A 142 3.56 9.43 21.55
N THR A 143 2.75 9.83 20.57
CA THR A 143 2.87 9.33 19.19
C THR A 143 4.29 9.57 18.70
N PRO A 144 4.94 8.58 18.05
CA PRO A 144 6.31 8.73 17.58
C PRO A 144 6.44 10.00 16.74
N ASP A 145 7.40 10.84 17.09
CA ASP A 145 7.67 12.07 16.34
C ASP A 145 8.39 11.66 15.06
N TYR A 146 7.61 11.19 14.09
CA TYR A 146 8.07 10.64 12.82
C TYR A 146 8.55 11.72 11.84
N ILE A 147 8.92 12.87 12.36
CA ILE A 147 9.51 13.95 11.58
C ILE A 147 11.00 13.61 11.53
N LEU A 148 11.50 13.21 10.36
CA LEU A 148 12.94 13.24 10.12
C LEU A 148 13.40 14.65 10.52
N PRO A 149 14.35 14.79 11.46
CA PRO A 149 14.87 16.10 11.79
C PRO A 149 15.29 16.79 10.50
N GLU A 150 14.85 18.03 10.31
CA GLU A 150 15.40 18.85 9.24
C GLU A 150 16.93 18.82 9.39
N ASP A 151 17.65 18.56 8.30
CA ASP A 151 19.12 18.58 8.29
C ASP A 151 19.56 20.06 8.36
N ASP A 152 19.27 20.71 9.49
CA ASP A 152 19.72 22.06 9.83
C ASP A 152 21.21 22.05 10.26
N GLY A 153 21.87 20.89 10.15
CA GLY A 153 23.26 20.67 10.54
C GLY A 153 23.47 20.46 12.05
N THR A 154 22.41 20.48 12.87
CA THR A 154 22.53 20.38 14.33
C THR A 154 22.44 18.95 14.86
N VAL A 155 21.87 18.02 14.10
CA VAL A 155 21.68 16.63 14.54
C VAL A 155 22.96 15.81 14.37
N ARG A 156 23.50 15.34 15.49
CA ARG A 156 24.63 14.43 15.52
C ARG A 156 24.23 13.07 14.91
N LYS A 157 24.80 12.74 13.76
CA LYS A 157 24.63 11.43 13.07
C LYS A 157 25.50 10.37 13.77
N ASP A 158 25.12 9.99 14.98
CA ASP A 158 25.80 8.95 15.75
C ASP A 158 25.15 7.55 15.58
N LYS A 159 25.65 6.56 16.32
CA LYS A 159 25.15 5.17 16.26
C LYS A 159 23.67 5.06 16.67
N GLU A 160 23.19 5.92 17.57
CA GLU A 160 21.79 5.91 18.00
C GLU A 160 20.90 6.45 16.88
N TRP A 161 21.34 7.53 16.21
CA TRP A 161 20.67 8.03 15.02
C TRP A 161 20.58 6.96 13.93
N GLU A 162 21.69 6.28 13.61
CA GLU A 162 21.71 5.21 12.60
C GLU A 162 20.76 4.07 12.97
N LEU A 163 20.72 3.66 14.25
CA LEU A 163 19.82 2.64 14.75
C LEU A 163 18.35 3.06 14.56
N ARG A 164 17.99 4.29 14.93
CA ARG A 164 16.63 4.82 14.74
C ARG A 164 16.22 4.85 13.26
N GLN A 165 17.14 5.21 12.36
CA GLN A 165 16.87 5.19 10.91
C GLN A 165 16.45 3.79 10.41
N ARG A 166 17.07 2.72 10.93
CA ARG A 166 16.70 1.34 10.58
C ARG A 166 15.24 1.05 10.97
N GLY A 167 14.87 1.42 12.19
CA GLY A 167 13.51 1.30 12.70
C GLY A 167 12.50 2.09 11.87
N TYR A 168 12.82 3.36 11.53
CA TYR A 168 11.98 4.18 10.66
C TYR A 168 11.77 3.57 9.28
N MET A 169 12.81 3.00 8.67
CA MET A 169 12.70 2.34 7.36
C MET A 169 11.84 1.08 7.39
N SER A 170 11.85 0.32 8.48
CA SER A 170 10.98 -0.85 8.67
C SER A 170 9.54 -0.43 8.99
N CYS A 171 9.33 0.58 9.84
CA CYS A 171 8.01 1.16 10.12
C CYS A 171 7.37 1.75 8.85
N TYR A 172 8.15 2.44 8.00
CA TYR A 172 7.72 2.94 6.70
C TYR A 172 7.08 1.83 5.85
N ARG A 173 7.78 0.69 5.70
CA ARG A 173 7.26 -0.45 4.93
C ARG A 173 6.00 -1.04 5.56
N CYS A 174 5.97 -1.18 6.88
CA CYS A 174 4.78 -1.63 7.60
C CYS A 174 3.57 -0.71 7.32
N TYR A 175 3.77 0.61 7.30
CA TYR A 175 2.70 1.56 6.99
C TYR A 175 2.22 1.49 5.55
N ILE A 176 3.09 1.21 4.58
CA ILE A 176 2.67 0.91 3.21
C ILE A 176 1.77 -0.33 3.20
N PHE A 177 2.18 -1.42 3.85
CA PHE A 177 1.38 -2.64 3.91
C PHE A 177 0.06 -2.46 4.65
N LEU A 178 0.02 -1.67 5.73
CA LEU A 178 -1.21 -1.35 6.46
C LEU A 178 -2.18 -0.53 5.59
N GLY A 179 -1.67 0.42 4.80
CA GLY A 179 -2.46 1.15 3.81
C GLY A 179 -3.05 0.20 2.75
N ASP A 180 -2.24 -0.73 2.23
CA ASP A 180 -2.68 -1.72 1.25
C ASP A 180 -3.76 -2.66 1.81
N LEU A 181 -3.55 -3.19 3.02
CA LEU A 181 -4.52 -4.05 3.71
C LEU A 181 -5.86 -3.34 3.91
N THR A 182 -5.82 -2.05 4.28
CA THR A 182 -7.02 -1.24 4.47
C THR A 182 -7.74 -1.00 3.14
N ARG A 183 -7.00 -0.74 2.05
CA ARG A 183 -7.56 -0.66 0.69
C ARG A 183 -8.22 -1.97 0.27
N TYR A 184 -7.59 -3.12 0.50
CA TYR A 184 -8.17 -4.41 0.13
C TYR A 184 -9.43 -4.76 0.93
N SER A 185 -9.52 -4.29 2.19
CA SER A 185 -10.74 -4.41 2.99
C SER A 185 -11.91 -3.67 2.33
N ARG A 186 -11.63 -2.47 1.82
CA ARG A 186 -12.64 -1.63 1.16
C ARG A 186 -13.12 -2.21 -0.16
N ASP A 187 -12.20 -2.73 -0.97
CA ASP A 187 -12.53 -3.47 -2.19
C ASP A 187 -13.43 -4.70 -1.92
N ASN A 188 -13.38 -5.23 -0.69
CA ASN A 188 -14.22 -6.34 -0.24
C ASN A 188 -15.53 -5.91 0.46
N GLY A 189 -15.92 -4.64 0.32
CA GLY A 189 -17.17 -4.13 0.90
C GLY A 189 -17.04 -3.62 2.34
N GLY A 190 -15.82 -3.37 2.82
CA GLY A 190 -15.58 -2.66 4.09
C GLY A 190 -16.08 -1.20 4.05
N ASN A 191 -16.01 -0.46 5.17
CA ASN A 191 -16.66 0.85 5.32
C ASN A 191 -15.99 1.97 4.50
N SER A 192 -16.72 3.02 4.11
CA SER A 192 -16.17 4.20 3.40
C SER A 192 -15.02 4.90 4.14
N SER A 193 -14.99 4.81 5.48
CA SER A 193 -13.90 5.32 6.32
C SER A 193 -12.55 4.61 6.08
N GLU A 194 -12.55 3.45 5.44
CA GLU A 194 -11.32 2.72 5.12
C GLU A 194 -10.43 3.45 4.11
N TRP A 195 -10.99 4.24 3.19
CA TRP A 195 -10.17 5.10 2.32
C TRP A 195 -9.40 6.13 3.12
N MET A 196 -10.05 6.78 4.09
CA MET A 196 -9.42 7.72 4.99
C MET A 196 -8.37 7.03 5.88
N ASN A 197 -8.63 5.81 6.36
CA ASN A 197 -7.68 5.06 7.17
C ASN A 197 -6.45 4.62 6.34
N ALA A 198 -6.64 4.18 5.10
CA ALA A 198 -5.55 3.88 4.17
C ALA A 198 -4.69 5.13 3.93
N ALA A 199 -5.33 6.28 3.68
CA ALA A 199 -4.63 7.56 3.50
C ALA A 199 -3.81 7.94 4.75
N LYS A 200 -4.34 7.75 5.96
CA LYS A 200 -3.60 7.99 7.21
C LYS A 200 -2.32 7.14 7.30
N TYR A 201 -2.37 5.88 6.89
CA TYR A 201 -1.18 5.02 6.88
C TYR A 201 -0.16 5.47 5.83
N TYR A 202 -0.58 5.79 4.60
CA TYR A 202 0.34 6.32 3.59
C TYR A 202 0.93 7.68 3.99
N GLN A 203 0.17 8.54 4.68
CA GLN A 203 0.68 9.78 5.25
C GLN A 203 1.72 9.55 6.34
N ARG A 204 1.55 8.53 7.20
CA ARG A 204 2.58 8.13 8.18
C ARG A 204 3.84 7.62 7.48
N ALA A 205 3.69 6.81 6.43
CA ALA A 205 4.81 6.37 5.60
C ALA A 205 5.54 7.57 4.97
N LEU A 206 4.81 8.58 4.50
CA LEU A 206 5.40 9.79 3.90
C LEU A 206 6.21 10.61 4.92
N ARG A 207 5.76 10.71 6.17
CA ARG A 207 6.53 11.40 7.23
C ARG A 207 7.87 10.72 7.50
N LEU A 208 7.87 9.38 7.48
CA LEU A 208 9.08 8.58 7.70
C LEU A 208 10.06 8.59 6.53
N PHE A 209 9.56 8.65 5.29
CA PHE A 209 10.40 8.59 4.10
C PHE A 209 9.90 9.53 3.00
N PRO A 210 9.99 10.86 3.21
CA PRO A 210 9.39 11.87 2.33
C PRO A 210 10.04 11.94 0.94
N THR A 211 11.26 11.43 0.80
CA THR A 211 12.01 11.40 -0.45
C THR A 211 11.67 10.18 -1.33
N ASN A 212 10.82 9.26 -0.86
CA ASN A 212 10.34 8.12 -1.64
C ASN A 212 9.00 8.44 -2.30
N GLY A 213 8.87 8.15 -3.60
CA GLY A 213 7.65 8.41 -4.35
C GLY A 213 6.49 7.46 -4.01
N ASN A 214 6.76 6.27 -3.45
CA ASN A 214 5.74 5.24 -3.27
C ASN A 214 4.51 5.69 -2.44
N PRO A 215 4.64 6.33 -1.25
CA PRO A 215 3.47 6.87 -0.54
C PRO A 215 2.61 7.80 -1.38
N HIS A 216 3.24 8.66 -2.20
CA HIS A 216 2.51 9.55 -3.09
C HIS A 216 1.78 8.77 -4.19
N ASN A 217 2.41 7.77 -4.82
CA ASN A 217 1.71 6.89 -5.77
C ASN A 217 0.47 6.25 -5.14
N GLN A 218 0.59 5.75 -3.91
CA GLN A 218 -0.54 5.12 -3.22
C GLN A 218 -1.66 6.11 -2.88
N LEU A 219 -1.33 7.32 -2.45
CA LEU A 219 -2.31 8.40 -2.23
C LEU A 219 -3.00 8.81 -3.53
N ALA A 220 -2.28 8.84 -4.66
CA ALA A 220 -2.88 9.09 -5.97
C ALA A 220 -3.91 8.02 -6.35
N VAL A 221 -3.57 6.74 -6.14
CA VAL A 221 -4.50 5.63 -6.37
C VAL A 221 -5.75 5.77 -5.49
N LEU A 222 -5.62 6.16 -4.22
CA LEU A 222 -6.79 6.42 -3.37
C LEU A 222 -7.67 7.56 -3.91
N ALA A 223 -7.06 8.64 -4.38
CA ALA A 223 -7.78 9.77 -4.98
C ALA A 223 -8.59 9.33 -6.21
N THR A 224 -8.05 8.42 -7.04
CA THR A 224 -8.80 7.87 -8.18
C THR A 224 -10.06 7.09 -7.79
N TYR A 225 -10.07 6.39 -6.64
CA TYR A 225 -11.25 5.65 -6.19
C TYR A 225 -12.40 6.54 -5.73
N VAL A 226 -12.11 7.79 -5.37
CA VAL A 226 -13.11 8.79 -4.98
C VAL A 226 -13.35 9.84 -6.08
N ASN A 227 -12.87 9.59 -7.30
CA ASN A 227 -12.96 10.48 -8.46
C ASN A 227 -12.35 11.87 -8.23
N ASP A 228 -11.33 11.97 -7.40
CA ASP A 228 -10.56 13.19 -7.19
C ASP A 228 -9.34 13.19 -8.11
N ASP A 229 -9.60 13.39 -9.41
CA ASP A 229 -8.57 13.31 -10.45
C ASP A 229 -7.50 14.41 -10.29
N PHE A 230 -7.83 15.55 -9.67
CA PHE A 230 -6.86 16.61 -9.37
C PHE A 230 -5.85 16.18 -8.32
N ASN A 231 -6.30 15.65 -7.17
CA ASN A 231 -5.39 15.15 -6.16
C ASN A 231 -4.62 13.91 -6.64
N ALA A 232 -5.23 13.10 -7.50
CA ALA A 232 -4.51 11.99 -8.14
C ALA A 232 -3.33 12.50 -8.98
N MET A 233 -3.56 13.49 -9.86
CA MET A 233 -2.51 14.11 -10.66
C MET A 233 -1.40 14.72 -9.80
N TYR A 234 -1.78 15.51 -8.78
CA TYR A 234 -0.83 16.13 -7.85
C TYR A 234 0.09 15.09 -7.22
N HIS A 235 -0.48 14.01 -6.68
CA HIS A 235 0.30 12.97 -6.03
C HIS A 235 1.14 12.13 -7.01
N TYR A 236 0.67 11.87 -8.24
CA TYR A 236 1.53 11.24 -9.24
C TYR A 236 2.73 12.12 -9.59
N PHE A 237 2.56 13.43 -9.77
CA PHE A 237 3.69 14.34 -9.98
C PHE A 237 4.67 14.33 -8.79
N ARG A 238 4.16 14.38 -7.56
CA ARG A 238 4.97 14.28 -6.34
C ARG A 238 5.75 12.96 -6.27
N SER A 239 5.13 11.85 -6.70
CA SER A 239 5.78 10.55 -6.76
C SER A 239 6.92 10.51 -7.79
N ILE A 240 6.73 11.13 -8.95
CA ILE A 240 7.72 11.21 -10.03
C ILE A 240 8.88 12.15 -9.66
N ALA A 241 8.58 13.27 -8.99
CA ALA A 241 9.55 14.29 -8.61
C ALA A 241 10.31 13.98 -7.30
N ALA A 242 9.96 12.89 -6.61
CA ALA A 242 10.66 12.47 -5.40
C ALA A 242 12.11 12.07 -5.71
N ALA A 243 13.02 12.21 -4.74
CA ALA A 243 14.42 11.82 -4.95
C ALA A 243 14.59 10.32 -5.28
N LYS A 244 13.65 9.48 -4.83
CA LYS A 244 13.49 8.08 -5.25
C LYS A 244 12.12 7.93 -5.90
N PRO A 245 12.00 8.19 -7.22
CA PRO A 245 10.72 8.11 -7.93
C PRO A 245 10.12 6.70 -7.87
N PHE A 246 8.79 6.60 -7.83
CA PHE A 246 8.14 5.29 -7.93
C PHE A 246 7.96 4.89 -9.40
N PRO A 247 8.46 3.70 -9.83
CA PRO A 247 8.57 3.37 -11.25
C PRO A 247 7.28 3.47 -12.05
N THR A 248 6.13 3.09 -11.47
CA THR A 248 4.86 3.00 -12.21
C THR A 248 4.03 4.28 -12.19
N SER A 249 4.49 5.34 -11.51
CA SER A 249 3.71 6.57 -11.38
C SER A 249 3.56 7.32 -12.70
N LYS A 250 4.54 7.21 -13.61
CA LYS A 250 4.46 7.83 -14.93
C LYS A 250 3.35 7.18 -15.76
N GLU A 251 3.32 5.85 -15.84
CA GLU A 251 2.30 5.11 -16.59
C GLU A 251 0.90 5.34 -16.01
N ASN A 252 0.77 5.34 -14.67
CA ASN A 252 -0.51 5.64 -14.02
C ASN A 252 -1.01 7.06 -14.31
N LEU A 253 -0.09 8.05 -14.35
CA LEU A 253 -0.42 9.42 -14.71
C LEU A 253 -0.85 9.55 -16.18
N MET A 254 -0.23 8.81 -17.09
CA MET A 254 -0.63 8.75 -18.50
C MET A 254 -2.06 8.23 -18.65
N VAL A 255 -2.42 7.18 -17.92
CA VAL A 255 -3.80 6.63 -17.91
C VAL A 255 -4.80 7.67 -17.38
N LEU A 256 -4.43 8.42 -16.33
CA LEU A 256 -5.26 9.51 -15.80
C LEU A 256 -5.48 10.62 -16.84
N PHE A 257 -4.44 11.05 -17.55
CA PHE A 257 -4.55 12.07 -18.57
C PHE A 257 -5.39 11.63 -19.77
N GLU A 258 -5.31 10.35 -20.15
CA GLU A 258 -6.13 9.81 -21.22
C GLU A 258 -7.62 9.76 -20.83
N LYS A 259 -7.94 9.35 -19.59
CA LYS A 259 -9.28 9.46 -19.02
C LYS A 259 -9.79 10.91 -19.04
N ASN A 260 -8.95 11.85 -18.57
CA ASN A 260 -9.31 13.26 -18.47
C ASN A 260 -9.50 13.92 -19.86
N ARG A 261 -8.79 13.47 -20.89
CA ARG A 261 -8.98 13.94 -22.27
C ARG A 261 -10.43 13.77 -22.72
N GLY A 262 -11.00 12.58 -22.56
CA GLY A 262 -12.40 12.33 -22.90
C GLY A 262 -13.39 13.14 -22.04
N GLN A 263 -13.10 13.34 -20.74
CA GLN A 263 -13.92 14.19 -19.87
C GLN A 263 -13.92 15.65 -20.35
N ALA A 264 -12.77 16.18 -20.75
CA ALA A 264 -12.62 17.55 -21.22
C ALA A 264 -13.34 17.80 -22.55
N GLU A 265 -13.28 16.84 -23.49
CA GLU A 265 -14.00 16.88 -24.76
C GLU A 265 -15.52 16.95 -24.52
N ASN A 266 -16.06 16.03 -23.71
CA ASN A 266 -17.48 16.02 -23.35
C ASN A 266 -17.93 17.33 -22.67
N LEU A 267 -17.08 17.85 -21.77
CA LEU A 267 -17.40 19.08 -21.05
C LEU A 267 -17.34 20.32 -21.96
N GLN A 268 -16.41 20.36 -22.90
CA GLN A 268 -16.31 21.44 -23.87
C GLN A 268 -17.57 21.52 -24.74
N GLU A 269 -18.08 20.38 -25.20
CA GLU A 269 -19.36 20.30 -25.92
C GLU A 269 -20.52 20.79 -25.07
N ALA A 270 -20.59 20.37 -23.79
CA ALA A 270 -21.64 20.78 -22.87
C ALA A 270 -21.62 22.28 -22.52
N LEU A 271 -20.43 22.90 -22.47
CA LEU A 271 -20.25 24.31 -22.13
C LEU A 271 -20.36 25.24 -23.36
N ALA A 272 -20.23 24.74 -24.59
CA ALA A 272 -20.29 25.55 -25.81
C ALA A 272 -21.57 26.42 -25.95
N PRO A 273 -22.78 25.92 -25.61
CA PRO A 273 -24.00 26.75 -25.62
C PRO A 273 -24.02 27.83 -24.52
N LEU A 274 -23.38 27.57 -23.37
CA LEU A 274 -23.36 28.47 -22.21
C LEU A 274 -22.39 29.65 -22.41
N LEU A 275 -21.28 29.43 -23.12
CA LEU A 275 -20.32 30.50 -23.46
C LEU A 275 -20.88 31.45 -24.53
N ASN A 276 -21.79 30.97 -25.37
CA ASN A 276 -22.41 31.74 -26.45
C ASN A 276 -23.72 32.47 -26.05
N GLY A 277 -24.22 32.26 -24.83
CA GLY A 277 -25.45 32.88 -24.33
C GLY A 277 -25.26 33.62 -23.00
N ARG A 278 -25.71 34.88 -22.91
CA ARG A 278 -25.74 35.66 -21.65
C ARG A 278 -26.72 35.05 -20.65
N ARG A 279 -26.28 34.12 -19.79
CA ARG A 279 -26.92 33.85 -18.49
C ARG A 279 -25.88 33.70 -17.39
N ARG A 280 -25.82 34.71 -16.53
CA ARG A 280 -25.07 34.74 -15.27
C ARG A 280 -25.89 34.00 -14.21
N THR A 281 -25.55 32.75 -13.94
CA THR A 281 -25.49 32.11 -12.61
C THR A 281 -25.07 30.65 -12.83
N THR A 282 -23.89 30.42 -13.40
CA THR A 282 -23.29 29.09 -13.33
C THR A 282 -22.91 28.86 -11.88
N GLU A 283 -23.46 27.81 -11.24
CA GLU A 283 -23.11 27.50 -9.86
C GLU A 283 -21.60 27.40 -9.70
N ASN A 284 -21.05 28.03 -8.65
CA ASN A 284 -19.60 28.03 -8.38
C ASN A 284 -18.97 26.63 -8.40
N ARG A 285 -19.74 25.60 -8.05
CA ARG A 285 -19.34 24.20 -8.12
C ARG A 285 -19.06 23.74 -9.54
N VAL A 286 -19.93 24.04 -10.49
CA VAL A 286 -19.76 23.66 -11.91
C VAL A 286 -18.54 24.36 -12.50
N LEU A 287 -18.34 25.64 -12.19
CA LEU A 287 -17.15 26.39 -12.63
C LEU A 287 -15.87 25.78 -12.07
N ARG A 288 -15.84 25.46 -10.77
CA ARG A 288 -14.70 24.82 -10.13
C ARG A 288 -14.41 23.45 -10.74
N ASP A 289 -15.42 22.59 -10.85
CA ASP A 289 -15.23 21.22 -11.34
C ASP A 289 -14.80 21.25 -12.83
N SER A 290 -15.32 22.19 -13.61
CA SER A 290 -14.88 22.42 -15.00
C SER A 290 -13.43 22.91 -15.09
N PHE A 291 -13.06 23.88 -14.23
CA PHE A 291 -11.69 24.37 -14.15
C PHE A 291 -10.71 23.23 -13.84
N LEU A 292 -11.03 22.36 -12.87
CA LEU A 292 -10.17 21.24 -12.50
C LEU A 292 -9.97 20.27 -13.68
N VAL A 293 -11.03 19.96 -14.44
CA VAL A 293 -10.93 19.12 -15.64
C VAL A 293 -9.98 19.73 -16.67
N PHE A 294 -10.14 21.02 -17.01
CA PHE A 294 -9.28 21.69 -17.99
C PHE A 294 -7.85 21.93 -17.48
N PHE A 295 -7.68 22.16 -16.18
CA PHE A 295 -6.36 22.30 -15.55
C PHE A 295 -5.54 21.01 -15.70
N ILE A 296 -6.16 19.85 -15.41
CA ILE A 296 -5.54 18.54 -15.62
C ILE A 296 -5.23 18.33 -17.12
N ARG A 297 -6.16 18.75 -18.00
CA ARG A 297 -5.97 18.61 -19.45
C ARG A 297 -4.74 19.36 -19.96
N ILE A 298 -4.54 20.59 -19.51
CA ILE A 298 -3.36 21.41 -19.87
C ILE A 298 -2.07 20.70 -19.41
N HIS A 299 -2.04 20.20 -18.17
CA HIS A 299 -0.87 19.48 -17.65
C HIS A 299 -0.60 18.20 -18.45
N GLY A 300 -1.64 17.46 -18.86
CA GLY A 300 -1.49 16.29 -19.71
C GLY A 300 -0.91 16.62 -21.09
N ILE A 301 -1.32 17.74 -21.70
CA ILE A 301 -0.75 18.20 -22.98
C ILE A 301 0.73 18.53 -22.82
N ILE A 302 1.09 19.30 -21.79
CA ILE A 302 2.49 19.70 -21.53
C ILE A 302 3.34 18.46 -21.24
N PHE A 303 2.88 17.59 -20.33
CA PHE A 303 3.62 16.40 -19.93
C PHE A 303 3.88 15.44 -21.10
N ASN A 304 2.90 15.26 -21.99
CA ASN A 304 3.03 14.40 -23.15
C ASN A 304 3.93 15.03 -24.23
N LYS A 305 3.86 16.34 -24.44
CA LYS A 305 4.65 17.03 -25.48
C LYS A 305 6.12 17.25 -25.08
N VAL A 306 6.42 17.39 -23.79
CA VAL A 306 7.81 17.59 -23.29
C VAL A 306 8.58 16.26 -23.16
N ASN A 307 7.90 15.11 -23.11
CA ASN A 307 8.53 13.78 -22.97
C ASN A 307 8.75 13.03 -24.30
N VAL A 308 8.59 13.68 -25.46
CA VAL A 308 8.79 13.06 -26.79
C VAL A 308 10.19 13.29 -27.36
N GLU A 309 10.99 14.17 -26.75
CA GLU A 309 12.38 14.40 -27.16
C GLU A 309 13.31 13.57 -26.27
N LYS A 310 13.67 12.37 -26.75
CA LYS A 310 14.84 11.61 -26.32
C LYS A 310 15.71 11.33 -27.54
#